data_AF-A0A232M4G2-F1
#
_entry.id   AF-A0A232M4G2-F1
#
_cell.length_a   1.000
_cell.length_b   1.000
_cell.length_c   1.000
_cell.angle_alpha   90.00
_cell.angle_beta   90.00
_cell.angle_gamma   90.00
#
_symmetry.space_group_name_H-M   'P 1'
#
loop_
_entity.id
_entity.type
_entity.pdbx_description
1 polymer ?
#
loop_
_entity_poly.entity_id
_entity_poly.type
_entity_poly.pdbx_seq_one_letter_code
_entity_poly.pdbx_strand_id
1 'polypeptide(L)'
;MNLFGSFPTTTGDSVSSIYHHHNNPSLAVMTSVSSASASFLVTKHPLQRLHSPSRGLSAAVHLAGLSSFVWSFKLFAPPPTTPRNKEPTSLISKWCSIHENPNYASDSYGWHFMFLTVIGLTLATVTFAAGLLADITLSRRLFLIKNILTVCSAPLEVLISLLYWSLYLIDEALVVPEFARIPLHADVSFHAVPSVVMLVDLLLLSPPWTITVVPALALSNAIAFGYWFWIEKCYEHNQWYPYPIFELLSTPGRIGLFSLSATMMALNTMTLKWLYGRVNGFGTSEAPTSKPGDIMKDELHET
;
A
#
# COMPACT_ATOMS: atom_id res chain seq x y z
N MET A 1 79.59 58.35 -43.66
CA MET A 1 78.73 59.45 -43.21
C MET A 1 77.33 58.89 -43.02
N ASN A 2 76.90 58.75 -41.76
CA ASN A 2 75.54 58.81 -41.17
C ASN A 2 74.34 58.20 -41.91
N LEU A 3 73.32 57.57 -41.30
CA LEU A 3 72.87 57.26 -39.94
C LEU A 3 71.62 56.35 -40.10
N PHE A 4 71.41 55.43 -39.15
CA PHE A 4 70.17 54.72 -38.73
C PHE A 4 69.12 54.16 -39.71
N GLY A 5 68.83 52.85 -39.49
CA GLY A 5 67.47 52.39 -39.16
C GLY A 5 66.83 51.37 -40.11
N SER A 6 66.51 50.16 -39.61
CA SER A 6 65.19 49.49 -39.71
C SER A 6 65.23 48.04 -39.24
N PHE A 7 64.25 47.68 -38.41
CA PHE A 7 63.88 46.33 -37.98
C PHE A 7 63.30 45.50 -39.14
N PRO A 8 63.41 44.15 -39.13
CA PRO A 8 62.61 43.31 -40.01
C PRO A 8 61.29 42.88 -39.34
N THR A 9 60.21 43.13 -40.06
CA THR A 9 58.89 42.50 -39.93
C THR A 9 58.93 41.08 -40.50
N THR A 10 58.40 40.09 -39.77
CA THR A 10 57.89 38.85 -40.36
C THR A 10 56.53 38.51 -39.77
N THR A 11 55.60 38.24 -40.67
CA THR A 11 54.18 37.97 -40.49
C THR A 11 53.90 36.48 -40.63
N GLY A 12 52.90 35.98 -39.87
CA GLY A 12 51.94 34.98 -40.38
C GLY A 12 52.14 33.50 -40.00
N ASP A 13 51.31 33.07 -39.04
CA ASP A 13 50.49 31.84 -39.00
C ASP A 13 51.11 30.44 -39.18
N SER A 14 51.00 29.60 -38.14
CA SER A 14 50.19 28.36 -38.15
C SER A 14 50.39 27.48 -36.89
N VAL A 15 49.32 26.74 -36.58
CA VAL A 15 48.96 26.03 -35.35
C VAL A 15 49.40 24.55 -35.40
N SER A 16 49.90 23.99 -34.28
CA SER A 16 49.73 22.57 -33.86
C SER A 16 50.47 22.33 -32.53
N SER A 17 49.78 22.46 -31.39
CA SER A 17 49.18 21.33 -30.63
C SER A 17 50.17 20.56 -29.73
N ILE A 18 50.43 21.13 -28.55
CA ILE A 18 50.92 20.41 -27.37
C ILE A 18 49.68 20.05 -26.53
N TYR A 19 49.19 18.82 -26.61
CA TYR A 19 48.21 18.29 -25.66
C TYR A 19 48.93 17.45 -24.62
N HIS A 20 49.11 18.03 -23.43
CA HIS A 20 49.38 17.28 -22.20
C HIS A 20 48.19 16.36 -21.90
N HIS A 21 48.45 15.07 -21.75
CA HIS A 21 47.51 14.11 -21.16
C HIS A 21 47.28 14.47 -19.68
N HIS A 22 46.26 15.28 -19.41
CA HIS A 22 45.68 15.38 -18.07
C HIS A 22 44.80 14.15 -17.85
N ASN A 23 45.33 13.18 -17.11
CA ASN A 23 44.50 12.19 -16.42
C ASN A 23 43.58 12.97 -15.48
N ASN A 24 42.31 13.08 -15.85
CA ASN A 24 41.31 13.82 -15.08
C ASN A 24 40.74 12.87 -14.00
N PRO A 25 41.19 12.97 -12.73
CA PRO A 25 40.71 12.08 -11.66
C PRO A 25 39.19 12.21 -11.46
N SER A 26 38.59 13.33 -11.86
CA SER A 26 37.15 13.59 -11.78
C SER A 26 36.31 12.62 -12.61
N LEU A 27 36.84 12.13 -13.74
CA LEU A 27 36.10 11.20 -14.61
C LEU A 27 36.13 9.76 -14.07
N ALA A 28 37.26 9.36 -13.46
CA ALA A 28 37.42 8.07 -12.77
C ALA A 28 36.64 8.03 -11.44
N VAL A 29 36.57 9.17 -10.74
CA VAL A 29 35.72 9.34 -9.55
C VAL A 29 34.24 9.36 -9.95
N MET A 30 33.83 10.06 -11.02
CA MET A 30 32.42 10.02 -11.47
C MET A 30 31.99 8.63 -11.97
N THR A 31 32.88 7.87 -12.62
CA THR A 31 32.56 6.50 -13.08
C THR A 31 32.53 5.49 -11.93
N SER A 32 33.42 5.61 -10.93
CA SER A 32 33.38 4.78 -9.71
C SER A 32 32.21 5.13 -8.79
N VAL A 33 31.91 6.41 -8.59
CA VAL A 33 30.74 6.91 -7.83
C VAL A 33 29.44 6.51 -8.51
N SER A 34 29.38 6.48 -9.85
CA SER A 34 28.22 5.98 -10.61
C SER A 34 28.03 4.47 -10.41
N SER A 35 29.10 3.68 -10.32
CA SER A 35 29.02 2.23 -10.07
C SER A 35 28.68 1.88 -8.61
N ALA A 36 29.19 2.64 -7.64
CA ALA A 36 28.87 2.51 -6.21
C ALA A 36 27.42 2.98 -5.94
N SER A 37 27.02 4.09 -6.55
CA SER A 37 25.62 4.56 -6.55
C SER A 37 24.70 3.61 -7.30
N ALA A 38 25.13 2.90 -8.35
CA ALA A 38 24.30 1.88 -9.00
C ALA A 38 24.15 0.59 -8.16
N SER A 39 25.11 0.33 -7.26
CA SER A 39 25.13 -0.82 -6.36
C SER A 39 24.27 -0.59 -5.10
N PHE A 40 24.18 0.65 -4.61
CA PHE A 40 23.28 1.08 -3.50
C PHE A 40 21.78 0.89 -3.80
N LEU A 41 21.48 0.59 -5.05
CA LEU A 41 20.19 0.73 -5.68
C LEU A 41 19.53 -0.65 -5.93
N VAL A 42 20.15 -1.75 -5.50
CA VAL A 42 19.54 -3.09 -5.49
C VAL A 42 19.74 -3.75 -4.12
N THR A 43 20.00 -2.98 -3.08
CA THR A 43 20.29 -3.57 -1.77
C THR A 43 18.99 -3.84 -1.02
N LYS A 44 18.60 -5.11 -1.03
CA LYS A 44 17.57 -5.68 -0.15
C LYS A 44 17.85 -5.24 1.30
N HIS A 45 16.83 -4.74 2.01
CA HIS A 45 17.00 -4.32 3.41
C HIS A 45 17.44 -5.52 4.27
N PRO A 46 18.37 -5.37 5.24
CA PRO A 46 18.88 -6.50 6.02
C PRO A 46 17.81 -7.32 6.74
N LEU A 47 16.81 -6.64 7.31
CA LEU A 47 15.64 -7.27 7.94
C LEU A 47 14.54 -7.72 6.96
N GLN A 48 14.69 -7.57 5.66
CA GLN A 48 13.70 -8.06 4.71
C GLN A 48 13.99 -9.55 4.45
N ARG A 49 13.02 -10.44 4.63
CA ARG A 49 13.30 -11.89 4.54
C ARG A 49 13.52 -12.36 3.12
N LEU A 50 12.65 -11.98 2.20
CA LEU A 50 12.67 -12.40 0.80
C LEU A 50 12.96 -11.19 -0.10
N HIS A 51 13.52 -11.45 -1.28
CA HIS A 51 13.86 -10.37 -2.20
C HIS A 51 12.60 -9.72 -2.76
N SER A 52 12.48 -8.41 -2.57
CA SER A 52 11.41 -7.56 -3.08
C SER A 52 11.93 -6.11 -3.21
N PRO A 53 11.63 -5.40 -4.30
CA PRO A 53 10.84 -5.89 -5.43
C PRO A 53 11.57 -7.02 -6.19
N SER A 54 10.85 -7.98 -6.74
CA SER A 54 11.39 -9.07 -7.54
C SER A 54 10.39 -9.60 -8.56
N ARG A 55 10.87 -9.96 -9.75
CA ARG A 55 10.07 -10.60 -10.81
C ARG A 55 9.64 -12.05 -10.50
N GLY A 56 9.94 -12.55 -9.31
CA GLY A 56 9.69 -13.93 -8.89
C GLY A 56 8.57 -13.99 -7.85
N LEU A 57 8.91 -14.47 -6.65
CA LEU A 57 7.94 -14.71 -5.57
C LEU A 57 7.18 -13.46 -5.14
N SER A 58 7.83 -12.28 -5.10
CA SER A 58 7.15 -11.01 -4.78
C SER A 58 6.05 -10.70 -5.79
N ALA A 59 6.37 -10.75 -7.08
CA ALA A 59 5.39 -10.54 -8.16
C ALA A 59 4.21 -11.51 -8.07
N ALA A 60 4.49 -12.78 -7.78
CA ALA A 60 3.45 -13.80 -7.64
C ALA A 60 2.51 -13.52 -6.46
N VAL A 61 3.03 -13.09 -5.31
CA VAL A 61 2.22 -12.72 -4.14
C VAL A 61 1.35 -11.50 -4.44
N HIS A 62 1.91 -10.45 -5.04
CA HIS A 62 1.12 -9.27 -5.39
C HIS A 62 0.05 -9.58 -6.45
N LEU A 63 0.37 -10.40 -7.46
CA LEU A 63 -0.59 -10.83 -8.47
C LEU A 63 -1.71 -11.69 -7.86
N ALA A 64 -1.37 -12.61 -6.95
CA ALA A 64 -2.35 -13.44 -6.25
C ALA A 64 -3.30 -12.59 -5.39
N GLY A 65 -2.76 -11.62 -4.64
CA GLY A 65 -3.56 -10.68 -3.86
C GLY A 65 -4.50 -9.85 -4.73
N LEU A 66 -4.01 -9.26 -5.82
CA LEU A 66 -4.85 -8.52 -6.78
C LEU A 66 -5.94 -9.40 -7.40
N SER A 67 -5.61 -10.65 -7.74
CA SER A 67 -6.59 -11.59 -8.27
C SER A 67 -7.69 -11.90 -7.24
N SER A 68 -7.31 -12.05 -5.97
CA SER A 68 -8.27 -12.20 -4.86
C SER A 68 -9.16 -10.96 -4.70
N PHE A 69 -8.60 -9.75 -4.80
CA PHE A 69 -9.38 -8.52 -4.68
C PHE A 69 -10.35 -8.35 -5.85
N VAL A 70 -9.91 -8.65 -7.07
CA VAL A 70 -10.79 -8.67 -8.25
C VAL A 70 -11.90 -9.69 -8.09
N TRP A 71 -11.63 -10.86 -7.50
CA TRP A 71 -12.66 -11.84 -7.17
C TRP A 71 -13.69 -11.29 -6.19
N SER A 72 -13.23 -10.62 -5.12
CA SER A 72 -14.09 -9.88 -4.20
C SER A 72 -14.95 -8.83 -4.93
N PHE A 73 -14.39 -8.03 -5.84
CA PHE A 73 -15.19 -7.07 -6.63
C PHE A 73 -16.19 -7.73 -7.58
N LYS A 74 -15.87 -8.90 -8.15
CA LYS A 74 -16.84 -9.67 -8.95
C LYS A 74 -18.01 -10.18 -8.13
N LEU A 75 -17.81 -10.48 -6.84
CA LEU A 75 -18.89 -10.90 -5.95
C LEU A 75 -19.86 -9.77 -5.61
N PHE A 76 -19.46 -8.50 -5.74
CA PHE A 76 -20.38 -7.35 -5.64
C PHE A 76 -21.36 -7.26 -6.80
N ALA A 77 -21.06 -7.89 -7.94
CA ALA A 77 -22.01 -8.06 -9.03
C ALA A 77 -22.87 -9.30 -8.72
N PRO A 78 -24.12 -9.14 -8.26
CA PRO A 78 -24.95 -10.28 -7.93
C PRO A 78 -25.15 -11.17 -9.18
N PRO A 79 -25.18 -12.50 -9.04
CA PRO A 79 -25.73 -13.34 -10.10
C PRO A 79 -27.17 -12.87 -10.37
N PRO A 80 -27.62 -12.87 -11.63
CA PRO A 80 -28.98 -12.44 -11.97
C PRO A 80 -29.98 -13.19 -11.10
N THR A 81 -30.71 -12.46 -10.26
CA THR A 81 -31.77 -12.96 -9.42
C THR A 81 -32.94 -13.33 -10.31
N THR A 82 -32.87 -14.52 -10.88
CA THR A 82 -34.01 -15.10 -11.54
C THR A 82 -34.99 -15.52 -10.44
N PRO A 83 -36.24 -15.03 -10.43
CA PRO A 83 -37.27 -15.61 -9.58
C PRO A 83 -37.33 -17.11 -9.86
N ARG A 84 -37.38 -17.94 -8.81
CA ARG A 84 -37.39 -19.43 -8.89
C ARG A 84 -38.54 -20.00 -9.76
N ASN A 85 -39.43 -19.16 -10.27
CA ASN A 85 -40.60 -19.49 -11.07
C ASN A 85 -40.58 -18.94 -12.52
N LYS A 86 -39.51 -18.28 -13.01
CA LYS A 86 -39.39 -17.93 -14.44
C LYS A 86 -37.93 -17.91 -14.89
N GLU A 87 -37.43 -19.02 -15.44
CA GLU A 87 -36.16 -18.98 -16.18
C GLU A 87 -36.24 -17.92 -17.30
N PRO A 88 -35.24 -17.03 -17.45
CA PRO A 88 -35.23 -16.08 -18.54
C PRO A 88 -34.76 -16.84 -19.79
N THR A 89 -35.68 -17.09 -20.71
CA THR A 89 -35.45 -17.90 -21.92
C THR A 89 -34.57 -17.22 -22.98
N SER A 90 -34.08 -16.00 -22.74
CA SER A 90 -33.24 -15.26 -23.68
C SER A 90 -32.00 -14.64 -23.04
N LEU A 91 -30.89 -14.63 -23.80
CA LEU A 91 -29.63 -14.01 -23.38
C LEU A 91 -29.80 -12.52 -23.06
N ILE A 92 -30.66 -11.82 -23.80
CA ILE A 92 -30.94 -10.39 -23.60
C ILE A 92 -31.58 -10.15 -22.23
N SER A 93 -32.51 -11.02 -21.79
CA SER A 93 -33.11 -10.92 -20.45
C SER A 93 -32.09 -11.17 -19.34
N LYS A 94 -31.13 -12.08 -19.55
CA LYS A 94 -30.02 -12.32 -18.62
C LYS A 94 -29.05 -11.12 -18.55
N TRP A 95 -28.81 -10.44 -19.67
CA TRP A 95 -27.99 -9.22 -19.73
C TRP A 95 -28.69 -8.00 -19.09
N CYS A 96 -30.00 -7.83 -19.30
CA CYS A 96 -30.80 -6.80 -18.62
C CYS A 96 -30.87 -7.04 -17.11
N SER A 97 -31.04 -8.28 -16.65
CA SER A 97 -31.05 -8.62 -15.21
C SER A 97 -29.74 -8.26 -14.48
N ILE A 98 -28.60 -8.25 -15.17
CA ILE A 98 -27.31 -7.80 -14.61
C ILE A 98 -27.24 -6.27 -14.50
N HIS A 99 -27.93 -5.53 -15.37
CA HIS A 99 -28.05 -4.06 -15.28
C HIS A 99 -29.20 -3.60 -14.36
N GLU A 100 -30.17 -4.47 -14.09
CA GLU A 100 -31.37 -4.20 -13.27
C GLU A 100 -31.23 -4.63 -11.80
N ASN A 101 -30.04 -5.03 -11.35
CA ASN A 101 -29.78 -5.35 -9.95
C ASN A 101 -28.78 -4.36 -9.30
N PRO A 102 -29.09 -3.04 -9.28
CA PRO A 102 -28.38 -2.14 -8.39
C PRO A 102 -28.62 -2.63 -6.96
N ASN A 103 -27.55 -3.00 -6.26
CA ASN A 103 -27.68 -3.20 -4.82
C ASN A 103 -27.98 -1.84 -4.17
N TYR A 104 -28.60 -1.82 -2.99
CA TYR A 104 -29.01 -0.59 -2.31
C TYR A 104 -27.89 0.45 -2.15
N ALA A 105 -26.63 -0.03 -2.07
CA ALA A 105 -25.44 0.80 -2.05
C ALA A 105 -25.10 1.46 -3.40
N SER A 106 -25.46 0.84 -4.52
CA SER A 106 -25.20 1.37 -5.87
C SER A 106 -25.98 2.65 -6.16
N ASP A 107 -27.17 2.78 -5.58
CA ASP A 107 -28.05 3.94 -5.74
C ASP A 107 -27.86 4.99 -4.62
N SER A 108 -26.95 4.73 -3.68
CA SER A 108 -26.72 5.56 -2.51
C SER A 108 -25.60 6.59 -2.73
N TYR A 109 -25.72 7.76 -2.09
CA TYR A 109 -24.63 8.74 -2.00
C TYR A 109 -23.41 8.12 -1.35
N GLY A 110 -22.24 8.31 -1.95
CA GLY A 110 -20.99 7.66 -1.52
C GLY A 110 -20.80 6.25 -2.07
N TRP A 111 -21.79 5.70 -2.79
CA TRP A 111 -21.72 4.40 -3.45
C TRP A 111 -21.24 3.30 -2.48
N HIS A 112 -20.48 2.33 -2.99
CA HIS A 112 -19.84 1.31 -2.16
C HIS A 112 -18.79 1.84 -1.18
N PHE A 113 -18.33 3.09 -1.32
CA PHE A 113 -17.34 3.67 -0.39
C PHE A 113 -17.93 4.06 0.97
N MET A 114 -19.22 3.83 1.22
CA MET A 114 -19.78 3.88 2.57
C MET A 114 -19.23 2.77 3.48
N PHE A 115 -18.85 1.62 2.90
CA PHE A 115 -18.36 0.47 3.65
C PHE A 115 -16.85 0.59 3.90
N LEU A 116 -16.46 0.52 5.18
CA LEU A 116 -15.04 0.50 5.56
C LEU A 116 -14.26 -0.61 4.85
N THR A 117 -14.87 -1.78 4.67
CA THR A 117 -14.28 -2.91 3.94
C THR A 117 -13.92 -2.51 2.49
N VAL A 118 -14.77 -1.76 1.79
CA VAL A 118 -14.49 -1.32 0.40
C VAL A 118 -13.36 -0.28 0.37
N ILE A 119 -13.33 0.65 1.33
CA ILE A 119 -12.23 1.61 1.47
C ILE A 119 -10.91 0.87 1.72
N GLY A 120 -10.91 -0.11 2.63
CA GLY A 120 -9.78 -0.99 2.90
C GLY A 120 -9.31 -1.70 1.63
N LEU A 121 -10.19 -2.48 1.00
CA LEU A 121 -9.87 -3.25 -0.21
C LEU A 121 -9.31 -2.36 -1.32
N THR A 122 -9.84 -1.15 -1.47
CA THR A 122 -9.33 -0.19 -2.44
C THR A 122 -7.89 0.19 -2.13
N LEU A 123 -7.59 0.51 -0.87
CA LEU A 123 -6.23 0.85 -0.45
C LEU A 123 -5.28 -0.36 -0.56
N ALA A 124 -5.71 -1.56 -0.18
CA ALA A 124 -4.95 -2.80 -0.37
C ALA A 124 -4.68 -3.07 -1.86
N THR A 125 -5.68 -2.86 -2.72
CA THR A 125 -5.56 -2.99 -4.18
C THR A 125 -4.52 -2.02 -4.74
N VAL A 126 -4.57 -0.74 -4.37
CA VAL A 126 -3.57 0.25 -4.79
C VAL A 126 -2.17 -0.12 -4.26
N THR A 127 -2.08 -0.60 -3.02
CA THR A 127 -0.82 -1.06 -2.41
C THR A 127 -0.21 -2.22 -3.21
N PHE A 128 -1.00 -3.24 -3.51
CA PHE A 128 -0.54 -4.42 -4.25
C PHE A 128 -0.30 -4.12 -5.73
N ALA A 129 -1.05 -3.19 -6.34
CA ALA A 129 -0.79 -2.72 -7.70
C ALA A 129 0.56 -1.99 -7.77
N ALA A 130 0.84 -1.10 -6.83
CA ALA A 130 2.15 -0.46 -6.72
C ALA A 130 3.27 -1.51 -6.51
N GLY A 131 3.03 -2.52 -5.68
CA GLY A 131 3.95 -3.65 -5.45
C GLY A 131 4.23 -4.46 -6.71
N LEU A 132 3.18 -4.88 -7.43
CA LEU A 132 3.31 -5.64 -8.68
C LEU A 132 4.03 -4.83 -9.76
N LEU A 133 3.68 -3.55 -9.91
CA LEU A 133 4.37 -2.68 -10.86
C LEU A 133 5.84 -2.49 -10.46
N ALA A 134 6.14 -2.35 -9.17
CA ALA A 134 7.51 -2.32 -8.67
C ALA A 134 8.26 -3.61 -8.99
N ASP A 135 7.62 -4.78 -8.88
CA ASP A 135 8.22 -6.08 -9.18
C ASP A 135 8.52 -6.27 -10.67
N ILE A 136 7.59 -5.88 -11.53
CA ILE A 136 7.74 -6.01 -13.00
C ILE A 136 8.81 -5.04 -13.51
N THR A 137 8.76 -3.79 -13.06
CA THR A 137 9.64 -2.71 -13.52
C THR A 137 10.96 -2.60 -12.76
N LEU A 138 11.07 -3.29 -11.61
CA LEU A 138 12.14 -3.11 -10.63
C LEU A 138 12.29 -1.65 -10.16
N SER A 139 11.20 -0.89 -10.18
CA SER A 139 11.20 0.54 -9.84
C SER A 139 11.19 0.77 -8.32
N ARG A 140 12.24 1.43 -7.84
CA ARG A 140 12.38 1.83 -6.43
C ARG A 140 11.33 2.82 -5.96
N ARG A 141 10.88 3.72 -6.85
CA ARG A 141 9.83 4.70 -6.52
C ARG A 141 8.50 4.00 -6.26
N LEU A 142 8.15 3.02 -7.10
CA LEU A 142 6.94 2.22 -6.92
C LEU A 142 7.03 1.36 -5.67
N PHE A 143 8.20 0.79 -5.37
CA PHE A 143 8.41 0.06 -4.13
C PHE A 143 8.28 0.94 -2.89
N LEU A 144 8.82 2.17 -2.93
CA LEU A 144 8.64 3.15 -1.86
C LEU A 144 7.18 3.54 -1.68
N ILE A 145 6.46 3.81 -2.78
CA ILE A 145 5.01 4.11 -2.74
C ILE A 145 4.25 2.95 -2.10
N LYS A 146 4.50 1.72 -2.53
CA LYS A 146 3.91 0.52 -1.93
C LYS A 146 4.18 0.45 -0.42
N ASN A 147 5.41 0.69 0.02
CA ASN A 147 5.76 0.63 1.43
C ASN A 147 5.11 1.77 2.25
N ILE A 148 4.99 2.98 1.69
CA ILE A 148 4.25 4.08 2.30
C ILE A 148 2.77 3.73 2.46
N LEU A 149 2.15 3.21 1.40
CA LEU A 149 0.75 2.78 1.44
C LEU A 149 0.52 1.68 2.48
N THR A 150 1.46 0.74 2.58
CA THR A 150 1.43 -0.38 3.54
C THR A 150 1.38 0.07 5.01
N VAL A 151 1.93 1.25 5.33
CA VAL A 151 1.85 1.83 6.69
C VAL A 151 0.40 2.04 7.14
N CYS A 152 -0.51 2.28 6.18
CA CYS A 152 -1.93 2.45 6.44
C CYS A 152 -2.73 1.18 6.12
N SER A 153 -2.51 0.56 4.95
CA SER A 153 -3.36 -0.55 4.49
C SER A 153 -3.26 -1.80 5.35
N ALA A 154 -2.06 -2.23 5.76
CA ALA A 154 -1.93 -3.47 6.53
C ALA A 154 -2.60 -3.38 7.92
N PRO A 155 -2.37 -2.32 8.74
CA PRO A 155 -3.13 -2.15 9.98
C PRO A 155 -4.64 -2.01 9.77
N LEU A 156 -5.06 -1.34 8.69
CA LEU A 156 -6.49 -1.13 8.39
C LEU A 156 -7.19 -2.43 8.02
N GLU A 157 -6.60 -3.27 7.17
CA GLU A 157 -7.16 -4.57 6.81
C GLU A 157 -7.24 -5.53 7.99
N VAL A 158 -6.20 -5.53 8.85
CA VAL A 158 -6.23 -6.30 10.10
C VAL A 158 -7.32 -5.78 11.04
N LEU A 159 -7.49 -4.46 11.14
CA LEU A 159 -8.59 -3.87 11.91
C LEU A 159 -9.96 -4.27 11.35
N ILE A 160 -10.17 -4.18 10.04
CA ILE A 160 -11.42 -4.58 9.38
C ILE A 160 -11.74 -6.05 9.69
N SER A 161 -10.76 -6.95 9.54
CA SER A 161 -10.94 -8.36 9.87
C SER A 161 -11.32 -8.56 11.34
N LEU A 162 -10.62 -7.89 12.26
CA LEU A 162 -10.89 -8.03 13.70
C LEU A 162 -12.27 -7.48 14.08
N LEU A 163 -12.62 -6.28 13.61
CA LEU A 163 -13.92 -5.68 13.88
C LEU A 163 -15.05 -6.51 13.28
N TYR A 164 -14.94 -6.93 12.02
CA TYR A 164 -15.96 -7.71 11.36
C TYR A 164 -16.23 -9.03 12.08
N TRP A 165 -15.19 -9.88 12.24
CA TRP A 165 -15.38 -11.20 12.82
C TRP A 165 -15.72 -11.15 14.31
N SER A 166 -15.22 -10.17 15.08
CA SER A 166 -15.60 -10.04 16.49
C SER A 166 -17.07 -9.64 16.65
N LEU A 167 -17.55 -8.66 15.87
CA LEU A 167 -18.98 -8.29 15.88
C LEU A 167 -19.84 -9.43 15.37
N TYR A 168 -19.45 -10.07 14.25
CA TYR A 168 -20.17 -11.20 13.66
C TYR A 168 -20.35 -12.37 14.65
N LEU A 169 -19.31 -12.69 15.44
CA LEU A 169 -19.35 -13.77 16.43
C LEU A 169 -20.17 -13.41 17.68
N ILE A 170 -20.26 -12.11 18.04
CA ILE A 170 -21.09 -11.64 19.16
C ILE A 170 -22.56 -11.65 18.75
N ASP A 171 -22.85 -10.96 17.65
CA ASP A 171 -24.18 -10.88 17.04
C ASP A 171 -24.03 -10.37 15.60
N GLU A 172 -24.30 -11.26 14.64
CA GLU A 172 -24.28 -10.96 13.21
C GLU A 172 -25.08 -9.69 12.85
N ALA A 173 -26.20 -9.45 13.52
CA ALA A 173 -27.09 -8.33 13.24
C ALA A 173 -26.46 -6.97 13.54
N LEU A 174 -25.32 -6.92 14.25
CA LEU A 174 -24.59 -5.67 14.50
C LEU A 174 -23.82 -5.18 13.27
N VAL A 175 -23.38 -6.09 12.40
CA VAL A 175 -22.45 -5.76 11.30
C VAL A 175 -23.00 -6.12 9.92
N VAL A 176 -23.86 -7.14 9.81
CA VAL A 176 -24.46 -7.55 8.54
C VAL A 176 -25.95 -7.20 8.54
N PRO A 177 -26.41 -6.24 7.71
CA PRO A 177 -27.83 -6.01 7.55
C PRO A 177 -28.48 -7.17 6.79
N GLU A 178 -29.75 -7.44 7.05
CA GLU A 178 -30.46 -8.61 6.52
C GLU A 178 -30.40 -8.73 4.99
N PHE A 179 -30.42 -7.60 4.28
CA PHE A 179 -30.35 -7.55 2.83
C PHE A 179 -28.95 -7.83 2.24
N ALA A 180 -27.88 -7.80 3.06
CA ALA A 180 -26.49 -7.91 2.61
C ALA A 180 -25.80 -9.21 3.03
N ARG A 181 -26.58 -10.24 3.39
CA ARG A 181 -26.04 -11.58 3.70
C ARG A 181 -25.39 -12.21 2.47
N ILE A 182 -24.13 -12.59 2.60
CA ILE A 182 -23.32 -13.20 1.54
C ILE A 182 -22.87 -14.62 1.92
N PRO A 183 -22.55 -15.49 0.94
CA PRO A 183 -22.05 -16.82 1.26
C PRO A 183 -20.67 -16.74 1.94
N LEU A 184 -20.38 -17.67 2.86
CA LEU A 184 -19.18 -17.66 3.70
C LEU A 184 -17.85 -17.47 2.93
N HIS A 185 -17.72 -18.07 1.75
CA HIS A 185 -16.50 -17.92 0.95
C HIS A 185 -16.29 -16.49 0.44
N ALA A 186 -17.39 -15.79 0.09
CA ALA A 186 -17.35 -14.38 -0.28
C ALA A 186 -16.99 -13.54 0.94
N ASP A 187 -17.59 -13.87 2.08
CA ASP A 187 -17.36 -13.16 3.33
C ASP A 187 -15.89 -13.23 3.79
N VAL A 188 -15.31 -14.43 3.77
CA VAL A 188 -13.89 -14.67 4.01
C VAL A 188 -13.02 -13.91 3.01
N SER A 189 -13.42 -13.85 1.73
CA SER A 189 -12.70 -13.11 0.68
C SER A 189 -12.69 -11.59 0.89
N PHE A 190 -13.74 -11.03 1.51
CA PHE A 190 -13.81 -9.60 1.81
C PHE A 190 -13.12 -9.25 3.13
N HIS A 191 -13.32 -10.04 4.17
CA HIS A 191 -12.96 -9.62 5.52
C HIS A 191 -11.70 -10.27 6.06
N ALA A 192 -11.33 -11.47 5.63
CA ALA A 192 -10.15 -12.18 6.14
C ALA A 192 -8.97 -12.17 5.15
N VAL A 193 -9.21 -12.52 3.88
CA VAL A 193 -8.12 -12.70 2.90
C VAL A 193 -7.25 -11.45 2.71
N PRO A 194 -7.80 -10.22 2.60
CA PRO A 194 -6.99 -9.01 2.47
C PRO A 194 -6.00 -8.82 3.63
N SER A 195 -6.45 -9.05 4.86
CA SER A 195 -5.56 -8.99 6.03
C SER A 195 -4.42 -10.01 5.94
N VAL A 196 -4.72 -11.26 5.56
CA VAL A 196 -3.72 -12.33 5.43
C VAL A 196 -2.68 -12.00 4.36
N VAL A 197 -3.09 -11.58 3.17
CA VAL A 197 -2.13 -11.30 2.09
C VAL A 197 -1.30 -10.06 2.40
N MET A 198 -1.89 -9.02 3.00
CA MET A 198 -1.14 -7.85 3.49
C MET A 198 -0.11 -8.24 4.56
N LEU A 199 -0.45 -9.17 5.46
CA LEU A 199 0.49 -9.69 6.47
C LEU A 199 1.64 -10.48 5.85
N VAL A 200 1.36 -11.33 4.87
CA VAL A 200 2.39 -12.08 4.14
C VAL A 200 3.37 -11.12 3.46
N ASP A 201 2.84 -10.11 2.76
CA ASP A 201 3.66 -9.10 2.11
C ASP A 201 4.46 -8.25 3.13
N LEU A 202 3.83 -7.81 4.21
CA LEU A 202 4.50 -7.07 5.27
C LEU A 202 5.64 -7.88 5.89
N LEU A 203 5.37 -9.12 6.31
CA LEU A 203 6.29 -9.90 7.12
C LEU A 203 7.42 -10.53 6.31
N LEU A 204 7.22 -10.79 5.02
CA LEU A 204 8.20 -11.54 4.22
C LEU A 204 8.85 -10.70 3.12
N LEU A 205 8.17 -9.70 2.58
CA LEU A 205 8.58 -8.96 1.38
C LEU A 205 8.85 -7.48 1.64
N SER A 206 8.37 -6.90 2.73
CA SER A 206 8.56 -5.48 3.02
C SER A 206 9.75 -5.23 3.95
N PRO A 207 10.39 -4.04 3.88
CA PRO A 207 11.30 -3.58 4.92
C PRO A 207 10.52 -3.24 6.23
N PRO A 208 11.22 -3.11 7.37
CA PRO A 208 10.59 -2.83 8.66
C PRO A 208 9.87 -1.49 8.69
N TRP A 209 8.79 -1.42 9.48
CA TRP A 209 8.05 -0.19 9.67
C TRP A 209 8.80 0.87 10.48
N THR A 210 8.69 2.09 9.98
CA THR A 210 9.34 3.28 10.53
C THR A 210 8.44 4.08 11.47
N ILE A 211 7.13 3.83 11.46
CA ILE A 211 6.17 4.60 12.26
C ILE A 211 6.35 4.31 13.76
N THR A 212 6.36 5.38 14.56
CA THR A 212 6.40 5.31 16.03
C THR A 212 4.97 5.38 16.59
N VAL A 213 4.82 5.17 17.90
CA VAL A 213 3.50 5.04 18.55
C VAL A 213 2.64 6.30 18.37
N VAL A 214 3.21 7.50 18.53
CA VAL A 214 2.46 8.75 18.46
C VAL A 214 1.91 9.03 17.05
N PRO A 215 2.71 8.98 15.97
CA PRO A 215 2.19 9.08 14.60
C PRO A 215 1.21 7.94 14.25
N ALA A 216 1.41 6.73 14.78
CA ALA A 216 0.46 5.62 14.56
C ALA A 216 -0.91 5.91 15.19
N LEU A 217 -0.93 6.42 16.42
CA LEU A 217 -2.17 6.86 17.09
C LEU A 217 -2.83 8.03 16.34
N ALA A 218 -2.04 9.02 15.90
CA ALA A 218 -2.56 10.16 15.16
C ALA A 218 -3.19 9.73 13.82
N LEU A 219 -2.49 8.88 13.05
CA LEU A 219 -2.99 8.33 11.80
C LEU A 219 -4.26 7.49 12.02
N SER A 220 -4.26 6.63 13.05
CA SER A 220 -5.42 5.79 13.37
C SER A 220 -6.65 6.61 13.74
N ASN A 221 -6.48 7.68 14.53
CA ASN A 221 -7.56 8.61 14.86
C ASN A 221 -8.04 9.37 13.63
N ALA A 222 -7.12 9.88 12.79
CA ALA A 222 -7.49 10.59 11.58
C ALA A 222 -8.33 9.70 10.63
N ILE A 223 -7.97 8.43 10.49
CA ILE A 223 -8.72 7.47 9.67
C ILE A 223 -10.08 7.16 10.31
N ALA A 224 -10.12 6.86 11.61
CA ALA A 224 -11.36 6.49 12.30
C ALA A 224 -12.39 7.63 12.29
N PHE A 225 -11.99 8.83 12.70
CA PHE A 225 -12.88 10.00 12.71
C PHE A 225 -13.17 10.51 11.29
N GLY A 226 -12.20 10.41 10.36
CA GLY A 226 -12.44 10.72 8.95
C GLY A 226 -13.50 9.82 8.33
N TYR A 227 -13.44 8.51 8.61
CA TYR A 227 -14.48 7.56 8.21
C TYR A 227 -15.82 7.85 8.91
N TRP A 228 -15.80 8.19 10.19
CA TRP A 228 -17.03 8.58 10.90
C TRP A 228 -17.72 9.79 10.23
N PHE A 229 -16.98 10.87 9.98
CA PHE A 229 -17.54 12.03 9.28
C PHE A 229 -18.08 11.67 7.89
N TRP A 230 -17.39 10.79 7.18
CA TRP A 230 -17.82 10.30 5.88
C TRP A 230 -19.14 9.52 5.95
N ILE A 231 -19.32 8.61 6.91
CA ILE A 231 -20.57 7.86 7.03
C ILE A 231 -21.74 8.71 7.51
N GLU A 232 -21.52 9.72 8.37
CA GLU A 232 -22.57 10.66 8.76
C GLU A 232 -23.01 11.47 7.54
N LYS A 233 -22.07 11.89 6.69
CA LYS A 233 -22.39 12.56 5.42
C LYS A 233 -23.22 11.66 4.51
N CYS A 234 -22.88 10.39 4.42
CA CYS A 234 -23.66 9.44 3.63
C CYS A 234 -25.06 9.22 4.24
N TYR A 235 -25.16 9.13 5.57
CA TYR A 235 -26.44 9.01 6.27
C TYR A 235 -27.35 10.23 6.04
N GLU A 236 -26.80 11.45 6.05
CA GLU A 236 -27.57 12.68 5.74
C GLU A 236 -28.29 12.58 4.39
N HIS A 237 -27.65 11.97 3.39
CA HIS A 237 -28.21 11.83 2.04
C HIS A 237 -29.08 10.59 1.87
N ASN A 238 -28.69 9.47 2.50
CA ASN A 238 -29.27 8.17 2.21
C ASN A 238 -30.29 7.70 3.25
N GLN A 239 -30.21 8.25 4.47
CA GLN A 239 -31.05 7.89 5.63
C GLN A 239 -30.87 6.44 6.13
N TRP A 240 -29.70 5.85 5.89
CA TRP A 240 -29.32 4.52 6.40
C TRP A 240 -27.81 4.43 6.60
N TYR A 241 -27.36 3.58 7.54
CA TYR A 241 -25.94 3.32 7.78
C TYR A 241 -25.45 2.00 7.16
N PRO A 242 -24.19 1.93 6.72
CA PRO A 242 -23.61 0.70 6.14
C PRO A 242 -23.58 -0.49 7.12
N TYR A 243 -23.52 -0.21 8.43
CA TYR A 243 -23.50 -1.22 9.49
C TYR A 243 -24.59 -0.89 10.53
N PRO A 244 -25.48 -1.85 10.89
CA PRO A 244 -26.59 -1.61 11.81
C PRO A 244 -26.18 -1.06 13.18
N ILE A 245 -25.01 -1.42 13.70
CA ILE A 245 -24.48 -0.92 14.98
C ILE A 245 -24.48 0.61 15.08
N PHE A 246 -24.31 1.33 13.97
CA PHE A 246 -24.32 2.79 13.99
C PHE A 246 -25.70 3.38 14.28
N GLU A 247 -26.78 2.72 13.88
CA GLU A 247 -28.15 3.13 14.21
C GLU A 247 -28.48 2.91 15.69
N LEU A 248 -27.91 1.85 16.28
CA LEU A 248 -28.13 1.49 17.68
C LEU A 248 -27.41 2.43 18.66
N LEU A 249 -26.36 3.12 18.21
CA LEU A 249 -25.53 3.97 19.06
C LEU A 249 -25.91 5.45 18.94
N SER A 250 -26.07 6.10 20.09
CA SER A 250 -26.11 7.56 20.19
C SER A 250 -24.76 8.19 19.83
N THR A 251 -24.70 9.50 19.62
CA THR A 251 -23.44 10.21 19.30
C THR A 251 -22.31 9.92 20.30
N PRO A 252 -22.52 9.95 21.64
CA PRO A 252 -21.47 9.53 22.58
C PRO A 252 -21.03 8.08 22.40
N GLY A 253 -21.97 7.17 22.07
CA GLY A 253 -21.66 5.78 21.75
C GLY A 253 -20.77 5.64 20.51
N ARG A 254 -21.05 6.42 19.46
CA ARG A 254 -20.22 6.47 18.24
C ARG A 254 -18.83 7.05 18.53
N ILE A 255 -18.73 8.12 19.32
CA ILE A 255 -17.42 8.65 19.78
C ILE A 255 -16.60 7.54 20.45
N GLY A 256 -17.23 6.79 21.36
CA GLY A 256 -16.60 5.65 22.03
C GLY A 256 -16.15 4.56 21.05
N LEU A 257 -17.04 4.15 20.13
CA LEU A 257 -16.76 3.12 19.11
C LEU A 257 -15.57 3.52 18.21
N PHE A 258 -15.56 4.74 17.67
CA PHE A 258 -14.49 5.21 16.80
C PHE A 258 -13.16 5.41 17.54
N SER A 259 -13.20 5.89 18.80
CA SER A 259 -12.01 6.01 19.65
C SER A 259 -11.41 4.64 20.00
N LEU A 260 -12.26 3.66 20.30
CA LEU A 260 -11.84 2.29 20.55
C LEU A 260 -11.24 1.66 19.29
N SER A 261 -11.87 1.86 18.13
CA SER A 261 -11.38 1.37 16.83
C SER A 261 -10.02 1.97 16.48
N ALA A 262 -9.83 3.28 16.71
CA ALA A 262 -8.54 3.95 16.52
C ALA A 262 -7.45 3.38 17.44
N THR A 263 -7.81 3.12 18.71
CA THR A 263 -6.89 2.50 19.68
C THR A 263 -6.52 1.09 19.26
N MET A 264 -7.50 0.28 18.84
CA MET A 264 -7.28 -1.07 18.32
C MET A 264 -6.36 -1.06 17.08
N MET A 265 -6.55 -0.11 16.16
CA MET A 265 -5.69 0.04 14.98
C MET A 265 -4.24 0.39 15.35
N ALA A 266 -4.03 1.25 16.35
CA ALA A 266 -2.71 1.58 16.86
C ALA A 266 -2.04 0.38 17.56
N LEU A 267 -2.80 -0.39 18.35
CA LEU A 267 -2.33 -1.62 18.98
C LEU A 267 -1.99 -2.69 17.93
N ASN A 268 -2.79 -2.82 16.86
CA ASN A 268 -2.47 -3.67 15.71
C ASN A 268 -1.16 -3.24 15.09
N THR A 269 -0.96 -1.93 14.88
CA THR A 269 0.29 -1.40 14.31
C THR A 269 1.51 -1.76 15.17
N MET A 270 1.40 -1.64 16.50
CA MET A 270 2.46 -2.03 17.43
C MET A 270 2.72 -3.54 17.41
N THR A 271 1.66 -4.34 17.39
CA THR A 271 1.73 -5.81 17.36
C THR A 271 2.38 -6.30 16.07
N LEU A 272 2.04 -5.70 14.93
CA LEU A 272 2.61 -6.04 13.64
C LEU A 272 4.09 -5.64 13.54
N LYS A 273 4.47 -4.50 14.13
CA LYS A 273 5.89 -4.13 14.27
C LYS A 273 6.66 -5.14 15.12
N TRP A 274 6.09 -5.57 16.25
CA TRP A 274 6.68 -6.61 17.09
C TRP A 274 6.79 -7.95 16.35
N LEU A 275 5.72 -8.38 15.68
CA LEU A 275 5.69 -9.63 14.92
C LEU A 275 6.71 -9.61 13.77
N TYR A 276 6.82 -8.47 13.08
CA TYR A 276 7.86 -8.26 12.07
C TYR A 276 9.24 -8.51 12.66
N GLY A 277 9.57 -7.90 13.80
CA GLY A 277 10.84 -8.10 14.49
C GLY A 277 11.10 -9.56 14.87
N ARG A 278 10.05 -10.28 15.31
CA ARG A 278 10.14 -11.71 15.65
C ARG A 278 10.35 -12.61 14.44
N VAL A 279 9.72 -12.30 13.31
CA VAL A 279 9.82 -13.09 12.06
C VAL A 279 11.12 -12.80 11.32
N ASN A 280 11.62 -11.56 11.38
CA ASN A 280 12.72 -11.06 10.55
C ASN A 280 14.04 -10.81 11.30
N GLY A 281 14.08 -10.99 12.62
CA GLY A 281 15.24 -10.73 13.49
C GLY A 281 16.46 -11.63 13.20
N PHE A 282 17.14 -11.41 12.08
CA PHE A 282 18.31 -12.18 11.67
C PHE A 282 19.51 -11.95 12.63
N GLY A 283 19.85 -12.98 13.43
CA GLY A 283 21.25 -13.33 13.75
C GLY A 283 22.00 -12.69 14.92
N THR A 284 21.40 -11.95 15.86
CA THR A 284 22.17 -11.36 16.99
C THR A 284 21.48 -11.43 18.37
N SER A 285 22.30 -11.45 19.43
CA SER A 285 21.92 -11.22 20.83
C SER A 285 21.62 -9.74 21.16
N GLU A 286 21.56 -8.86 20.16
CA GLU A 286 21.30 -7.43 20.31
C GLU A 286 19.95 -7.02 19.74
N ALA A 287 19.38 -5.95 20.31
CA ALA A 287 18.06 -5.46 19.93
C ALA A 287 18.03 -4.99 18.47
N PRO A 288 16.94 -5.25 17.71
CA PRO A 288 16.82 -4.83 16.31
C PRO A 288 16.70 -3.31 16.24
N THR A 289 17.83 -2.62 16.03
CA THR A 289 17.90 -1.16 15.93
C THR A 289 18.04 -0.66 14.51
N SER A 290 17.55 -1.38 13.49
CA SER A 290 17.56 -0.84 12.13
C SER A 290 16.54 0.31 12.02
N LYS A 291 17.03 1.55 11.97
CA LYS A 291 16.24 2.76 11.71
C LYS A 291 16.14 2.99 10.20
N PRO A 292 15.11 3.71 9.72
CA PRO A 292 15.10 4.17 8.34
C PRO A 292 16.41 4.89 7.99
N GLY A 293 17.11 4.40 6.96
CA GLY A 293 18.39 4.96 6.49
C GLY A 293 19.65 4.18 6.89
N ASP A 294 19.55 3.07 7.63
CA ASP A 294 20.74 2.32 8.08
C ASP A 294 21.54 1.65 6.95
N ILE A 295 21.02 1.63 5.72
CA ILE A 295 21.80 1.24 4.52
C ILE A 295 22.98 2.22 4.27
N MET A 296 22.93 3.45 4.81
CA MET A 296 23.99 4.46 4.63
C MET A 296 25.11 4.40 5.69
N LYS A 297 24.96 3.64 6.78
CA LYS A 297 25.90 3.69 7.92
C LYS A 297 27.07 2.72 7.83
N ASP A 298 26.88 1.58 7.18
CA ASP A 298 27.92 0.54 7.10
C ASP A 298 29.14 1.00 6.25
N GLU A 299 28.98 1.99 5.37
CA GLU A 299 30.07 2.53 4.54
C GLU A 299 30.98 3.54 5.28
N LEU A 300 30.53 4.16 6.38
CA LEU A 300 31.37 5.13 7.13
C LEU A 300 32.44 4.46 7.99
N HIS A 301 32.37 3.13 8.15
CA HIS A 301 33.33 2.35 8.93
C HIS A 301 34.30 1.52 8.09
N GLU A 302 34.15 1.50 6.75
CA GLU A 302 35.05 0.79 5.83
C GLU A 302 35.98 1.72 5.00
N THR A 303 35.97 3.03 5.26
CA THR A 303 36.93 4.01 4.71
C THR A 303 37.97 4.43 5.72
#